data_AF-A0A1V4TB79-F1
#
_entry.id   AF-A0A1V4TB79-F1
#
_cell.length_a   1.000
_cell.length_b   1.000
_cell.length_c   1.000
_cell.angle_alpha   90.00
_cell.angle_beta   90.00
_cell.angle_gamma   90.00
#
_symmetry.space_group_name_H-M   'P 1'
#
loop_
_entity.id
_entity.type
_entity.pdbx_description
1 polymer ?
#
loop_
_entity_poly.entity_id
_entity_poly.type
_entity_poly.pdbx_seq_one_letter_code
_entity_poly.pdbx_strand_id
1 'polypeptide(L)'
;MIPKEIKKKLSQENNPKHWYRILNRKLQTSSFEDFLDNQVKIITFNYDRSLEEYLFISQQSLHRKTFDAEILMEFPILHIFGKLGDLDWENPEGRAYDHTLCTGENLKLAAEGIRTVHEDDGKILYEAEKFLDRADEIYFLGFGYDITNLQRLNVFNLIEMEHPINKEIIRKKVEGTAFKLSNSQKSTIKQFFSDNIHLGDENEDCKKIMDRWYGL
;
A
#
# COMPACT_ATOMS: atom_id res chain seq x y z
N MET A 1 7.10 -13.05 9.98
CA MET A 1 5.86 -12.40 9.50
C MET A 1 4.72 -13.40 9.39
N ILE A 2 4.93 -14.56 8.77
CA ILE A 2 3.96 -15.68 8.71
C ILE A 2 3.32 -16.03 10.08
N PRO A 3 4.05 -16.08 11.22
CA PRO A 3 3.42 -16.37 12.51
C PRO A 3 2.36 -15.35 12.98
N LYS A 4 2.27 -14.19 12.32
CA LYS A 4 1.26 -13.15 12.61
C LYS A 4 0.02 -13.25 11.71
N GLU A 5 0.04 -14.12 10.69
CA GLU A 5 -1.02 -14.29 9.71
C GLU A 5 -2.16 -15.13 10.28
N ILE A 6 -3.11 -14.44 10.89
CA ILE A 6 -4.27 -15.08 11.50
C ILE A 6 -5.49 -14.53 10.77
N LYS A 7 -6.06 -15.31 9.85
CA LYS A 7 -7.23 -14.91 9.03
C LYS A 7 -8.39 -14.37 9.88
N LYS A 8 -8.61 -14.96 11.06
CA LYS A 8 -9.60 -14.48 12.03
C LYS A 8 -9.32 -13.07 12.53
N LYS A 9 -8.06 -12.62 12.63
CA LYS A 9 -7.73 -11.25 13.02
C LYS A 9 -8.10 -10.24 11.94
N LEU A 10 -7.97 -10.62 10.66
CA LEU A 10 -8.41 -9.79 9.52
C LEU A 10 -9.95 -9.65 9.49
N SER A 11 -10.68 -10.73 9.77
CA SER A 11 -12.15 -10.70 9.83
C SER A 11 -12.71 -10.13 11.14
N GLN A 12 -11.94 -10.20 12.24
CA GLN A 12 -12.24 -9.54 13.52
C GLN A 12 -11.89 -8.03 13.52
N GLU A 13 -11.48 -7.48 12.38
CA GLU A 13 -11.53 -6.02 12.09
C GLU A 13 -12.96 -5.48 11.96
N ASN A 14 -13.89 -6.04 12.74
CA ASN A 14 -15.15 -5.40 13.14
C ASN A 14 -14.91 -4.13 13.97
N ASN A 15 -13.66 -3.78 14.28
CA ASN A 15 -13.33 -2.43 14.69
C ASN A 15 -13.62 -1.46 13.53
N PRO A 16 -14.68 -0.63 13.59
CA PRO A 16 -14.98 0.34 12.55
C PRO A 16 -13.87 1.38 12.36
N LYS A 17 -12.86 1.38 13.24
CA LYS A 17 -11.68 2.24 13.20
C LYS A 17 -10.48 1.58 12.51
N HIS A 18 -10.56 0.34 12.03
CA HIS A 18 -9.44 -0.25 11.28
C HIS A 18 -9.35 0.36 9.89
N TRP A 19 -8.14 0.75 9.48
CA TRP A 19 -7.93 1.51 8.25
C TRP A 19 -8.15 0.66 6.98
N TYR A 20 -7.95 -0.66 7.03
CA TYR A 20 -8.31 -1.56 5.92
C TYR A 20 -9.80 -1.49 5.58
N ARG A 21 -10.67 -1.40 6.60
CA ARG A 21 -12.11 -1.26 6.38
C ARG A 21 -12.48 0.07 5.75
N ILE A 22 -11.80 1.15 6.14
CA ILE A 22 -12.04 2.48 5.58
C ILE A 22 -11.56 2.52 4.14
N LEU A 23 -10.35 2.01 3.86
CA LEU A 23 -9.82 1.84 2.52
C LEU A 23 -10.78 1.04 1.65
N ASN A 24 -11.20 -0.15 2.10
CA ASN A 24 -12.12 -0.99 1.33
C ASN A 24 -13.44 -0.29 1.03
N ARG A 25 -13.99 0.51 1.96
CA ARG A 25 -15.19 1.35 1.69
C ARG A 25 -14.92 2.41 0.63
N LYS A 26 -13.73 3.02 0.62
CA LYS A 26 -13.35 4.03 -0.37
C LYS A 26 -13.09 3.41 -1.75
N LEU A 27 -12.74 2.13 -1.80
CA LEU A 27 -12.57 1.36 -3.04
C LEU A 27 -13.89 0.73 -3.54
N GLN A 28 -15.00 0.87 -2.80
CA GLN A 28 -16.27 0.27 -3.21
C GLN A 28 -16.79 0.95 -4.46
N THR A 29 -17.09 0.13 -5.46
CA THR A 29 -17.66 0.51 -6.75
C THR A 29 -19.09 -0.01 -6.87
N SER A 30 -19.79 0.38 -7.94
CA SER A 30 -21.20 -0.01 -8.15
C SER A 30 -21.32 -1.51 -8.40
N SER A 31 -20.37 -2.09 -9.12
CA SER A 31 -20.21 -3.52 -9.33
C SER A 31 -18.78 -3.98 -9.01
N PHE A 32 -18.57 -5.28 -8.88
CA PHE A 32 -17.22 -5.80 -8.60
C PHE A 32 -16.33 -5.72 -9.85
N GLU A 33 -16.93 -5.81 -11.03
CA GLU A 33 -16.31 -5.64 -12.33
C GLU A 33 -15.68 -4.23 -12.47
N ASP A 34 -16.35 -3.21 -11.93
CA ASP A 34 -15.84 -1.83 -11.89
C ASP A 34 -14.69 -1.65 -10.89
N PHE A 35 -14.32 -2.66 -10.09
CA PHE A 35 -13.29 -2.52 -9.05
C PHE A 35 -11.93 -2.12 -9.64
N LEU A 36 -11.65 -2.47 -10.90
CA LEU A 36 -10.43 -2.06 -11.61
C LEU A 36 -10.43 -0.60 -12.08
N ASP A 37 -11.60 0.05 -12.11
CA ASP A 37 -11.71 1.48 -12.44
C ASP A 37 -11.22 2.37 -11.29
N ASN A 38 -10.93 1.78 -10.13
CA ASN A 38 -10.29 2.48 -9.02
C ASN A 38 -8.97 3.14 -9.47
N GLN A 39 -8.89 4.45 -9.24
CA GLN A 39 -7.67 5.23 -9.52
C GLN A 39 -6.60 5.04 -8.43
N VAL A 40 -6.90 4.26 -7.40
CA VAL A 40 -6.00 4.01 -6.26
C VAL A 40 -4.96 2.98 -6.66
N LYS A 41 -3.70 3.35 -6.49
CA LYS A 41 -2.54 2.45 -6.62
C LYS A 41 -1.85 2.33 -5.27
N ILE A 42 -1.37 1.15 -4.92
CA ILE A 42 -0.73 0.90 -3.62
C ILE A 42 0.72 0.51 -3.84
N ILE A 43 1.62 1.19 -3.13
CA ILE A 43 3.04 0.87 -3.05
C ILE A 43 3.34 0.50 -1.60
N THR A 44 3.91 -0.68 -1.37
CA THR A 44 4.20 -1.18 -0.03
C THR A 44 5.63 -1.73 0.07
N PHE A 45 6.23 -1.53 1.24
CA PHE A 45 7.51 -2.12 1.62
C PHE A 45 7.31 -3.33 2.54
N ASN A 46 6.06 -3.65 2.88
CA ASN A 46 5.74 -4.82 3.68
C ASN A 46 5.79 -6.06 2.80
N TYR A 47 6.31 -7.15 3.36
CA TYR A 47 6.30 -8.46 2.69
C TYR A 47 5.00 -9.24 2.93
N ASP A 48 4.28 -8.91 4.01
CA ASP A 48 3.05 -9.62 4.36
C ASP A 48 1.93 -9.38 3.36
N ARG A 49 1.00 -10.34 3.30
CA ARG A 49 -0.12 -10.36 2.36
C ARG A 49 -1.45 -9.93 3.00
N SER A 50 -1.38 -9.21 4.13
CA SER A 50 -2.56 -8.97 4.97
C SER A 50 -3.60 -8.08 4.30
N LEU A 51 -3.17 -7.12 3.48
CA LEU A 51 -4.07 -6.23 2.76
C LEU A 51 -4.80 -6.98 1.65
N GLU A 52 -4.10 -7.77 0.85
CA GLU A 52 -4.68 -8.54 -0.25
C GLU A 52 -5.64 -9.59 0.27
N GLU A 53 -5.24 -10.34 1.31
CA GLU A 53 -6.14 -11.30 1.96
C GLU A 53 -7.37 -10.60 2.56
N TYR A 54 -7.21 -9.41 3.14
CA TYR A 54 -8.34 -8.63 3.65
C TYR A 54 -9.30 -8.21 2.53
N LEU A 55 -8.77 -7.68 1.41
CA LEU A 55 -9.57 -7.29 0.26
C LEU A 55 -10.29 -8.50 -0.33
N PHE A 56 -9.61 -9.64 -0.49
CA PHE A 56 -10.19 -10.90 -0.96
C PHE A 56 -11.41 -11.31 -0.13
N ILE A 57 -11.23 -11.43 1.19
CA ILE A 57 -12.31 -11.84 2.10
C ILE A 57 -13.46 -10.83 2.06
N SER A 58 -13.14 -9.53 2.02
CA SER A 58 -14.14 -8.45 2.04
C SER A 58 -14.97 -8.44 0.76
N GLN A 59 -14.32 -8.52 -0.40
CA GLN A 59 -14.98 -8.51 -1.71
C GLN A 59 -15.77 -9.80 -1.95
N GLN A 60 -15.23 -10.96 -1.59
CA GLN A 60 -15.96 -12.23 -1.64
C GLN A 60 -17.24 -12.20 -0.79
N SER A 61 -17.17 -11.61 0.40
CA SER A 61 -18.34 -11.47 1.28
C SER A 61 -19.41 -10.54 0.71
N LEU A 62 -18.99 -9.44 0.06
CA LEU A 62 -19.87 -8.42 -0.53
C LEU A 62 -20.53 -8.88 -1.83
N HIS A 63 -19.77 -9.51 -2.73
CA HIS A 63 -20.20 -9.79 -4.10
C HIS A 63 -20.54 -11.28 -4.34
N ARG A 64 -20.15 -12.18 -3.44
CA ARG A 64 -20.50 -13.62 -3.42
C ARG A 64 -20.50 -14.29 -4.79
N LYS A 65 -21.66 -14.34 -5.46
CA LYS A 65 -21.88 -15.04 -6.73
C LYS A 65 -21.19 -14.39 -7.92
N THR A 66 -20.90 -13.10 -7.86
CA THR A 66 -20.20 -12.34 -8.92
C THR A 66 -18.75 -12.07 -8.57
N PHE A 67 -18.26 -12.63 -7.46
CA PHE A 67 -16.87 -12.46 -7.07
C PHE A 67 -15.96 -13.31 -7.96
N ASP A 68 -14.96 -12.66 -8.54
CA ASP A 68 -13.90 -13.27 -9.33
C ASP A 68 -12.53 -12.88 -8.74
N ALA A 69 -11.72 -13.87 -8.38
CA ALA A 69 -10.40 -13.60 -7.82
C ALA A 69 -9.48 -12.91 -8.84
N GLU A 70 -9.69 -13.13 -10.15
CA GLU A 70 -8.87 -12.56 -11.22
C GLU A 70 -8.90 -11.03 -11.24
N ILE A 71 -10.08 -10.44 -11.01
CA ILE A 71 -10.24 -8.99 -10.88
C ILE A 71 -9.39 -8.44 -9.72
N LEU A 72 -9.33 -9.16 -8.60
CA LEU A 72 -8.52 -8.70 -7.46
C LEU A 72 -7.02 -8.87 -7.72
N MET A 73 -6.61 -9.90 -8.47
CA MET A 73 -5.22 -10.10 -8.87
C MET A 73 -4.70 -8.97 -9.77
N GLU A 74 -5.59 -8.34 -10.55
CA GLU A 74 -5.26 -7.18 -11.38
C GLU A 74 -5.21 -5.86 -10.59
N PHE A 75 -5.67 -5.85 -9.32
CA PHE A 75 -5.62 -4.65 -8.49
C PHE A 75 -4.16 -4.26 -8.17
N PRO A 76 -3.76 -3.01 -8.43
CA PRO A 76 -2.35 -2.61 -8.51
C PRO A 76 -1.71 -2.38 -7.13
N ILE A 77 -1.18 -3.46 -6.54
CA ILE A 77 -0.40 -3.45 -5.29
C ILE A 77 1.04 -3.85 -5.62
N LEU A 78 1.96 -2.89 -5.50
CA LEU A 78 3.39 -3.08 -5.74
C LEU A 78 4.15 -3.30 -4.43
N HIS A 79 4.78 -4.47 -4.30
CA HIS A 79 5.67 -4.79 -3.18
C HIS A 79 7.13 -4.51 -3.54
N ILE A 80 7.70 -3.43 -3.01
CA ILE A 80 9.06 -2.95 -3.36
C ILE A 80 10.15 -4.00 -3.07
N PHE A 81 10.00 -4.78 -2.01
CA PHE A 81 10.94 -5.84 -1.63
C PHE A 81 10.39 -7.24 -1.88
N GLY A 82 9.38 -7.37 -2.75
CA GLY A 82 8.66 -8.62 -2.93
C GLY A 82 7.74 -8.95 -1.75
N LYS A 83 7.20 -10.16 -1.77
CA LYS A 83 6.07 -10.59 -0.93
C LYS A 83 6.29 -12.03 -0.45
N LEU A 84 5.62 -12.46 0.61
CA LEU A 84 5.81 -13.79 1.22
C LEU A 84 5.26 -14.96 0.39
N GLY A 85 5.30 -14.88 -0.94
CA GLY A 85 4.68 -15.83 -1.86
C GLY A 85 3.24 -15.49 -2.20
N ASP A 86 2.75 -16.09 -3.29
CA ASP A 86 1.36 -15.99 -3.73
C ASP A 86 0.42 -16.69 -2.74
N LEU A 87 -0.78 -16.16 -2.60
CA LEU A 87 -1.85 -16.77 -1.83
C LEU A 87 -2.55 -17.86 -2.65
N ASP A 88 -3.19 -18.80 -1.97
CA ASP A 88 -3.89 -19.94 -2.59
C ASP A 88 -5.01 -19.53 -3.57
N TRP A 89 -5.58 -18.34 -3.41
CA TRP A 89 -6.54 -17.77 -4.35
C TRP A 89 -5.90 -17.01 -5.52
N GLU A 90 -4.61 -16.68 -5.47
CA GLU A 90 -3.86 -16.10 -6.59
C GLU A 90 -3.23 -17.18 -7.47
N ASN A 91 -2.78 -18.27 -6.85
CA ASN A 91 -2.08 -19.35 -7.51
C ASN A 91 -2.49 -20.68 -6.85
N PRO A 92 -2.89 -21.71 -7.61
CA PRO A 92 -3.18 -23.04 -7.06
C PRO A 92 -2.02 -23.67 -6.27
N GLU A 93 -0.77 -23.32 -6.59
CA GLU A 93 0.44 -23.73 -5.86
C GLU A 93 0.84 -22.71 -4.77
N GLY A 94 0.03 -21.67 -4.58
CA GLY A 94 0.19 -20.65 -3.56
C GLY A 94 -0.08 -21.20 -2.16
N ARG A 95 0.28 -20.39 -1.16
CA ARG A 95 0.12 -20.75 0.24
C ARG A 95 -1.14 -20.12 0.83
N ALA A 96 -1.76 -20.81 1.78
CA ALA A 96 -2.83 -20.19 2.56
C ALA A 96 -2.29 -19.06 3.46
N TYR A 97 -3.12 -18.04 3.70
CA TYR A 97 -2.89 -17.02 4.73
C TYR A 97 -3.17 -17.62 6.13
N ASP A 98 -2.26 -18.46 6.61
CA ASP A 98 -2.38 -19.10 7.92
C ASP A 98 -1.03 -19.39 8.59
N HIS A 99 -0.85 -18.79 9.76
CA HIS A 99 0.26 -19.03 10.67
C HIS A 99 0.44 -20.50 11.11
N THR A 100 -0.62 -21.32 11.11
CA THR A 100 -0.54 -22.72 11.54
C THR A 100 0.12 -23.61 10.49
N LEU A 101 0.19 -23.14 9.24
CA LEU A 101 0.77 -23.85 8.11
C LEU A 101 2.22 -23.40 7.86
N CYS A 102 3.00 -23.21 8.92
CA CYS A 102 4.43 -22.89 8.81
C CYS A 102 5.25 -24.15 8.47
N THR A 103 4.99 -24.74 7.30
CA THR A 103 5.70 -25.90 6.77
C THR A 103 7.04 -25.47 6.16
N GLY A 104 7.98 -26.42 6.00
CA GLY A 104 9.25 -26.14 5.31
C GLY A 104 9.06 -25.62 3.88
N GLU A 105 8.01 -26.07 3.20
CA GLU A 105 7.62 -25.62 1.86
C GLU A 105 7.12 -24.18 1.86
N ASN A 106 6.21 -23.81 2.78
CA ASN A 106 5.72 -22.44 2.90
C ASN A 106 6.83 -21.45 3.30
N LEU A 107 7.79 -21.91 4.12
CA LEU A 107 8.98 -21.12 4.42
C LEU A 107 9.89 -20.94 3.20
N LYS A 108 10.02 -21.97 2.36
CA LYS A 108 10.80 -21.88 1.13
C LYS A 108 10.15 -20.91 0.14
N LEU A 109 8.85 -21.04 -0.13
CA LEU A 109 8.09 -20.11 -0.98
C LEU A 109 8.19 -18.67 -0.48
N ALA A 110 8.05 -18.47 0.83
CA ALA A 110 8.18 -17.14 1.42
C ALA A 110 9.60 -16.58 1.30
N ALA A 111 10.64 -17.42 1.42
CA ALA A 111 12.02 -17.01 1.24
C ALA A 111 12.32 -16.62 -0.22
N GLU A 112 11.81 -17.39 -1.18
CA GLU A 112 11.95 -17.11 -2.63
C GLU A 112 11.22 -15.83 -3.05
N GLY A 113 10.12 -15.48 -2.38
CA GLY A 113 9.37 -14.26 -2.66
C GLY A 113 9.96 -12.97 -2.06
N ILE A 114 10.88 -13.09 -1.10
CA ILE A 114 11.61 -11.95 -0.52
C ILE A 114 12.70 -11.55 -1.50
N ARG A 115 12.64 -10.30 -1.97
CA ARG A 115 13.67 -9.71 -2.82
C ARG A 115 14.57 -8.83 -1.99
N THR A 116 15.86 -9.06 -2.08
CA THR A 116 16.84 -8.11 -1.56
C THR A 116 17.07 -6.99 -2.56
N VAL A 117 17.57 -5.86 -2.05
CA VAL A 117 17.88 -4.64 -2.81
C VAL A 117 18.74 -4.88 -4.05
N HIS A 118 19.54 -5.94 -4.04
CA HIS A 118 20.49 -6.25 -5.11
C HIS A 118 19.92 -7.17 -6.20
N GLU A 119 18.69 -7.68 -6.03
CA GLU A 119 18.08 -8.69 -6.90
C GLU A 119 17.00 -8.13 -7.83
N ASP A 120 16.62 -6.86 -7.70
CA ASP A 120 15.66 -6.21 -8.61
C ASP A 120 16.39 -5.37 -9.66
N ASP A 121 16.13 -5.65 -10.95
CA ASP A 121 16.64 -4.90 -12.11
C ASP A 121 16.07 -3.46 -12.21
N GLY A 122 15.52 -2.94 -11.10
CA GLY A 122 14.87 -1.63 -11.03
C GLY A 122 13.46 -1.59 -11.64
N LYS A 123 12.90 -2.72 -12.11
CA LYS A 123 11.60 -2.75 -12.77
C LYS A 123 10.46 -2.36 -11.83
N ILE A 124 10.46 -2.88 -10.60
CA ILE A 124 9.40 -2.56 -9.63
C ILE A 124 9.51 -1.09 -9.20
N LEU A 125 10.74 -0.60 -8.98
CA LEU A 125 10.97 0.80 -8.67
C LEU A 125 10.50 1.72 -9.81
N TYR A 126 10.77 1.35 -11.06
CA TYR A 126 10.30 2.10 -12.22
C TYR A 126 8.76 2.14 -12.33
N GLU A 127 8.08 1.03 -12.06
CA GLU A 127 6.60 1.03 -12.01
C GLU A 127 6.05 1.86 -10.83
N ALA A 128 6.72 1.81 -9.67
CA ALA A 128 6.36 2.65 -8.53
C ALA A 128 6.54 4.15 -8.84
N GLU A 129 7.63 4.52 -9.53
CA GLU A 129 7.85 5.89 -10.01
C GLU A 129 6.73 6.33 -10.95
N LYS A 130 6.29 5.49 -11.90
CA LYS A 130 5.16 5.81 -12.78
C LYS A 130 3.86 6.03 -12.01
N PHE A 131 3.60 5.25 -10.97
CA PHE A 131 2.42 5.42 -10.13
C PHE A 131 2.47 6.78 -9.41
N LEU A 132 3.62 7.13 -8.84
CA LEU A 132 3.82 8.40 -8.15
C LEU A 132 3.77 9.60 -9.10
N ASP A 133 4.36 9.48 -10.29
CA ASP A 133 4.36 10.52 -11.33
C ASP A 133 2.93 10.86 -11.79
N ARG A 134 2.06 9.86 -11.92
CA ARG A 134 0.67 10.04 -12.38
C ARG A 134 -0.31 10.37 -11.26
N ALA A 135 0.08 10.23 -9.99
CA ALA A 135 -0.81 10.46 -8.87
C ALA A 135 -1.06 11.96 -8.66
N ASP A 136 -2.31 12.37 -8.49
CA ASP A 136 -2.65 13.73 -8.05
C ASP A 136 -2.40 13.92 -6.55
N GLU A 137 -2.62 12.86 -5.78
CA GLU A 137 -2.49 12.82 -4.33
C GLU A 137 -1.65 11.60 -3.88
N ILE A 138 -0.71 11.84 -2.97
CA ILE A 138 0.19 10.82 -2.42
C ILE A 138 -0.02 10.73 -0.91
N TYR A 139 -0.29 9.52 -0.43
CA TYR A 139 -0.60 9.24 0.97
C TYR A 139 0.40 8.25 1.60
N PHE A 140 1.18 8.69 2.58
CA PHE A 140 2.09 7.84 3.36
C PHE A 140 1.41 7.30 4.62
N LEU A 141 1.21 5.98 4.68
CA LEU A 141 0.48 5.32 5.76
C LEU A 141 1.40 4.41 6.57
N GLY A 142 1.54 4.69 7.88
CA GLY A 142 2.38 3.87 8.76
C GLY A 142 3.86 3.85 8.32
N PHE A 143 4.30 4.90 7.63
CA PHE A 143 5.61 4.97 6.99
C PHE A 143 6.66 5.59 7.91
N GLY A 144 7.86 4.99 7.96
CA GLY A 144 8.96 5.46 8.80
C GLY A 144 9.78 6.62 8.21
N TYR A 145 9.54 6.99 6.94
CA TYR A 145 10.29 8.01 6.19
C TYR A 145 11.81 7.79 6.19
N ASP A 146 12.24 6.53 6.08
CA ASP A 146 13.65 6.24 5.82
C ASP A 146 14.08 6.92 4.52
N ILE A 147 15.11 7.76 4.61
CA ILE A 147 15.59 8.58 3.49
C ILE A 147 15.99 7.69 2.30
N THR A 148 16.54 6.50 2.56
CA THR A 148 16.92 5.55 1.51
C THR A 148 15.71 5.08 0.72
N ASN A 149 14.58 4.82 1.38
CA ASN A 149 13.34 4.41 0.71
C ASN A 149 12.72 5.56 -0.09
N LEU A 150 12.74 6.78 0.46
CA LEU A 150 12.25 7.97 -0.24
C LEU A 150 13.08 8.29 -1.49
N GLN A 151 14.40 8.16 -1.40
CA GLN A 151 15.32 8.33 -2.53
C GLN A 151 15.09 7.28 -3.61
N ARG A 152 14.88 6.01 -3.24
CA ARG A 152 14.59 4.94 -4.20
C ARG A 152 13.32 5.12 -4.98
N LEU A 153 12.29 5.66 -4.35
CA LEU A 153 11.02 5.99 -5.00
C LEU A 153 11.09 7.31 -5.79
N ASN A 154 12.24 7.98 -5.79
CA ASN A 154 12.45 9.25 -6.46
C ASN A 154 11.41 10.33 -6.10
N VAL A 155 10.84 10.25 -4.89
CA VAL A 155 9.66 11.05 -4.48
C VAL A 155 9.94 12.54 -4.62
N PHE A 156 11.15 12.98 -4.27
CA PHE A 156 11.56 14.38 -4.31
C PHE A 156 11.34 15.02 -5.69
N ASN A 157 11.68 14.30 -6.76
CA ASN A 157 11.56 14.82 -8.13
C ASN A 157 10.14 14.68 -8.70
N LEU A 158 9.26 13.92 -8.04
CA LEU A 158 7.92 13.62 -8.53
C LEU A 158 6.84 14.49 -7.87
N ILE A 159 7.11 15.06 -6.70
CA ILE A 159 6.14 15.88 -5.96
C ILE A 159 6.05 17.33 -6.47
N GLU A 160 7.07 17.81 -7.19
CA GLU A 160 7.10 19.13 -7.83
C GLU A 160 7.38 18.95 -9.32
N MET A 161 6.50 19.49 -10.17
CA MET A 161 6.66 19.42 -11.62
C MET A 161 6.51 20.82 -12.21
N GLU A 162 7.38 21.15 -13.17
CA GLU A 162 7.27 22.42 -13.90
C GLU A 162 6.23 22.27 -15.03
N HIS A 163 5.20 23.11 -15.03
CA HIS A 163 4.20 23.11 -16.09
C HIS A 163 4.86 23.48 -17.43
N PRO A 164 4.64 22.69 -18.49
CA PRO A 164 5.43 22.77 -19.72
C PRO A 164 5.32 24.11 -20.45
N ILE A 165 4.16 24.79 -20.33
CA ILE A 165 3.86 26.03 -21.06
C ILE A 165 4.21 27.30 -20.26
N ASN A 166 3.66 27.47 -19.06
CA ASN A 166 3.78 28.70 -18.27
C ASN A 166 4.91 28.65 -17.22
N LYS A 167 5.65 27.54 -17.10
CA LYS A 167 6.76 27.36 -16.15
C LYS A 167 6.36 27.46 -14.67
N GLU A 168 5.06 27.33 -14.38
CA GLU A 168 4.55 27.30 -13.01
C GLU A 168 4.89 25.96 -12.33
N ILE A 169 5.31 26.00 -11.06
CA ILE A 169 5.57 24.78 -10.29
C ILE A 169 4.24 24.23 -9.78
N ILE A 170 3.85 23.07 -10.32
CA ILE A 170 2.72 22.28 -9.83
C ILE A 170 3.22 21.38 -8.71
N ARG A 171 2.57 21.47 -7.55
CA ARG A 171 2.85 20.61 -6.39
C ARG A 171 1.75 19.59 -6.23
N LYS A 172 2.14 18.31 -6.17
CA LYS A 172 1.21 17.23 -5.80
C LYS A 172 0.85 17.36 -4.33
N LYS A 173 -0.38 16.98 -3.98
CA LYS A 173 -0.81 16.92 -2.58
C LYS A 173 -0.14 15.72 -1.91
N VAL A 174 0.63 15.95 -0.86
CA VAL A 174 1.29 14.88 -0.11
C VAL A 174 0.84 14.92 1.35
N GLU A 175 0.24 13.83 1.82
CA GLU A 175 -0.14 13.65 3.22
C GLU A 175 0.54 12.42 3.81
N GLY A 176 0.79 12.43 5.12
CA GLY A 176 1.45 11.29 5.74
C GLY A 176 1.30 11.20 7.25
N THR A 177 1.18 9.98 7.76
CA THR A 177 1.04 9.75 9.21
C THR A 177 2.34 10.12 9.89
N ALA A 178 2.27 10.65 11.11
CA ALA A 178 3.45 11.01 11.90
C ALA A 178 3.51 10.29 13.25
N PHE A 179 2.83 9.14 13.33
CA PHE A 179 2.77 8.34 14.54
C PHE A 179 4.18 7.98 15.04
N LYS A 180 4.45 8.28 16.31
CA LYS A 180 5.76 8.08 16.97
C LYS A 180 6.94 8.84 16.36
N LEU A 181 6.72 9.82 15.49
CA LEU A 181 7.79 10.71 15.01
C LEU A 181 8.00 11.85 15.99
N SER A 182 9.25 12.04 16.42
CA SER A 182 9.67 13.22 17.19
C SER A 182 9.57 14.50 16.35
N ASN A 183 9.51 15.65 17.01
CA ASN A 183 9.49 16.95 16.32
C ASN A 183 10.72 17.14 15.41
N SER A 184 11.90 16.67 15.82
CA SER A 184 13.11 16.71 15.00
C SER A 184 12.95 15.88 13.71
N GLN A 185 12.45 14.64 13.81
CA GLN A 185 12.15 13.81 12.64
C GLN A 185 11.12 14.46 11.72
N LYS A 186 10.04 15.02 12.27
CA LYS A 186 9.02 15.74 11.48
C LYS A 186 9.64 16.91 10.73
N SER A 187 10.52 17.69 11.36
CA SER A 187 11.23 18.80 10.71
C SER A 187 12.15 18.31 9.58
N THR A 188 12.92 17.24 9.81
CA THR A 188 13.77 16.65 8.76
C THR A 188 12.95 16.16 7.56
N ILE A 189 11.80 15.51 7.82
CA ILE A 189 10.91 15.05 6.75
C ILE A 189 10.34 16.25 6.00
N LYS A 190 9.80 17.26 6.70
CA LYS A 190 9.31 18.47 6.04
C LYS A 190 10.38 19.13 5.17
N GLN A 191 11.61 19.25 5.68
CA GLN A 191 12.72 19.78 4.90
C GLN A 191 13.03 18.94 3.66
N PHE A 192 13.01 17.60 3.77
CA PHE A 192 13.18 16.70 2.62
C PHE A 192 12.11 16.94 1.55
N PHE A 193 10.87 17.16 1.95
CA PHE A 193 9.75 17.44 1.06
C PHE A 193 9.62 18.94 0.67
N SER A 194 10.61 19.78 0.99
CA SER A 194 10.53 21.24 0.76
C SER A 194 9.26 21.88 1.31
N ASP A 195 8.84 21.43 2.50
CA ASP A 195 7.59 21.75 3.18
C ASP A 195 6.30 21.34 2.43
N ASN A 196 6.41 20.68 1.27
CA ASN A 196 5.31 20.11 0.49
C ASN A 196 4.85 18.73 1.02
N ILE A 197 4.67 18.62 2.34
CA ILE A 197 4.04 17.47 2.97
C ILE A 197 3.24 17.90 4.20
N HIS A 198 1.99 17.46 4.27
CA HIS A 198 1.20 17.56 5.49
C HIS A 198 1.42 16.31 6.35
N LEU A 199 2.14 16.49 7.46
CA LEU A 199 2.31 15.46 8.47
C LEU A 199 1.32 15.63 9.61
N GLY A 200 0.68 14.53 9.98
CA GLY A 200 -0.25 14.47 11.11
C GLY A 200 0.35 14.79 12.49
N ASP A 201 -0.50 14.79 13.49
CA ASP A 201 -0.09 14.81 14.89
C ASP A 201 0.62 13.49 15.31
N GLU A 202 1.28 13.45 16.46
CA GLU A 202 2.00 12.26 16.95
C GLU A 202 1.10 11.06 17.28
N ASN A 203 -0.21 11.31 17.42
CA ASN A 203 -1.27 10.33 17.65
C ASN A 203 -2.08 10.09 16.37
N GLU A 204 -1.58 10.55 15.21
CA GLU A 204 -2.27 10.43 13.95
C GLU A 204 -1.91 9.11 13.27
N ASP A 205 -2.86 8.17 13.36
CA ASP A 205 -2.79 6.86 12.73
C ASP A 205 -3.34 6.90 11.30
N CYS A 206 -3.22 5.77 10.59
CA CYS A 206 -3.69 5.63 9.21
C CYS A 206 -5.18 5.94 9.06
N LYS A 207 -5.99 5.72 10.11
CA LYS A 207 -7.42 6.02 10.08
C LYS A 207 -7.68 7.51 9.90
N LYS A 208 -7.03 8.37 10.68
CA LYS A 208 -7.28 9.82 10.61
C LYS A 208 -6.93 10.39 9.23
N ILE A 209 -5.88 9.89 8.58
CA ILE A 209 -5.58 10.23 7.19
C ILE A 209 -6.65 9.74 6.24
N MET A 210 -7.08 8.48 6.38
CA MET A 210 -8.14 7.91 5.56
C MET A 210 -9.48 8.64 5.69
N ASP A 211 -9.78 9.23 6.86
CA ASP A 211 -10.96 10.06 7.06
C ASP A 211 -10.88 11.40 6.31
N ARG A 212 -9.67 11.95 6.12
CA ARG A 212 -9.43 13.18 5.34
C ARG A 212 -9.26 12.93 3.85
N TRP A 213 -9.04 11.68 3.47
CA TRP A 213 -9.00 11.30 2.07
C TRP A 213 -10.40 11.44 1.46
N TYR A 214 -10.57 12.51 0.69
CA TYR A 214 -11.71 12.72 -0.17
C TYR A 214 -11.48 11.96 -1.49
N GLY A 215 -11.33 10.64 -1.40
CA GLY A 215 -11.46 9.79 -2.59
C GLY A 215 -12.80 10.11 -3.24
N LEU A 216 -12.71 10.50 -4.52
CA LEU A 216 -13.73 11.09 -5.41
C LEU A 216 -15.18 10.68 -5.11
#